data_AF-F0GV77-F1
#
_entry.id   AF-F0GV77-F1
#
_cell.length_a   1.000
_cell.length_b   1.000
_cell.length_c   1.000
_cell.angle_alpha   90.00
_cell.angle_beta   90.00
_cell.angle_gamma   90.00
#
_symmetry.space_group_name_H-M   'P 1'
#
loop_
_entity.id
_entity.type
_entity.pdbx_description
1 polymer ?
#
loop_
_entity_poly.entity_id
_entity_poly.type
_entity_poly.pdbx_seq_one_letter_code
_entity_poly.pdbx_strand_id
1 'polypeptide(L)'
;MTAKKMLTSAMAALFAFSLMACSNTNQENTGTKEETKVEEKAEDKDATDSKEESKEANKEEKKFDSPIYDVEYSYLPENFEENFRDEKKDLLTIEFGEKNNPAKKITVQLSDNKERFDKLFTMPEDSENVKVGDKDGKFWDDGSFRHLVVEKDGYSIYARSSLDKDETIKVVEEAK
;
A
#
# COMPACT_ATOMS: atom_id res chain seq x y z
N MET A 1 -36.64 51.12 -11.11
CA MET A 1 -37.77 50.22 -11.43
C MET A 1 -37.17 48.88 -11.84
N THR A 2 -36.90 47.93 -10.94
CA THR A 2 -37.80 46.87 -10.43
C THR A 2 -38.65 46.19 -11.50
N ALA A 3 -38.20 45.01 -11.94
CA ALA A 3 -39.01 43.80 -11.92
C ALA A 3 -38.10 42.58 -11.73
N LYS A 4 -38.34 41.89 -10.62
CA LYS A 4 -37.72 40.61 -10.19
C LYS A 4 -38.55 39.43 -10.72
N LYS A 5 -37.95 38.24 -10.57
CA LYS A 5 -38.52 36.89 -10.34
C LYS A 5 -38.35 35.95 -11.54
N MET A 6 -37.37 35.04 -11.50
CA MET A 6 -37.30 33.76 -10.75
C MET A 6 -38.05 32.63 -11.47
N LEU A 7 -37.31 31.61 -11.92
CA LEU A 7 -37.70 30.22 -11.71
C LEU A 7 -36.48 29.30 -11.71
N THR A 8 -36.12 28.88 -10.49
CA THR A 8 -35.34 27.69 -10.17
C THR A 8 -36.09 26.44 -10.63
N SER A 9 -35.40 25.50 -11.27
CA SER A 9 -35.85 24.11 -11.32
C SER A 9 -34.64 23.18 -11.15
N ALA A 10 -34.51 22.66 -9.93
CA ALA A 10 -33.62 21.56 -9.60
C ALA A 10 -34.16 20.27 -10.26
N MET A 11 -33.33 19.59 -11.05
CA MET A 11 -33.63 18.24 -11.51
C MET A 11 -32.91 17.27 -10.59
N ALA A 12 -33.71 16.59 -9.75
CA ALA A 12 -33.24 15.61 -8.79
C ALA A 12 -32.60 14.40 -9.50
N ALA A 13 -31.40 14.01 -9.04
CA ALA A 13 -30.75 12.77 -9.42
C ALA A 13 -31.52 11.58 -8.82
N LEU A 14 -32.10 10.74 -9.68
CA LEU A 14 -32.64 9.44 -9.28
C LEU A 14 -31.53 8.39 -9.39
N PHE A 15 -30.81 8.17 -8.30
CA PHE A 15 -30.02 6.94 -8.12
C PHE A 15 -30.86 5.91 -7.37
N ALA A 16 -31.58 5.08 -8.12
CA ALA A 16 -32.20 3.87 -7.59
C ALA A 16 -31.17 2.72 -7.68
N PHE A 17 -30.35 2.55 -6.63
CA PHE A 17 -29.64 1.30 -6.42
C PHE A 17 -30.54 0.34 -5.65
N SER A 18 -31.17 -0.59 -6.37
CA SER A 18 -31.74 -1.79 -5.77
C SER A 18 -30.58 -2.66 -5.27
N LEU A 19 -30.38 -2.69 -3.95
CA LEU A 19 -29.54 -3.68 -3.28
C LEU A 19 -30.16 -5.07 -3.53
N MET A 20 -29.61 -5.83 -4.48
CA MET A 20 -29.80 -7.27 -4.50
C MET A 20 -29.03 -7.84 -3.32
N ALA A 21 -29.74 -8.10 -2.23
CA ALA A 21 -29.29 -9.02 -1.22
C ALA A 21 -29.18 -10.42 -1.86
N CYS A 22 -27.97 -10.96 -1.95
CA CYS A 22 -27.77 -12.40 -2.10
C CYS A 22 -28.19 -13.08 -0.79
N SER A 23 -29.50 -13.24 -0.60
CA SER A 23 -30.04 -14.18 0.38
C SER A 23 -29.87 -15.59 -0.17
N ASN A 24 -28.88 -16.34 0.33
CA ASN A 24 -28.93 -17.79 0.24
C ASN A 24 -29.95 -18.28 1.27
N THR A 25 -31.19 -18.48 0.82
CA THR A 25 -32.12 -19.39 1.47
C THR A 25 -31.85 -20.77 0.88
N ASN A 26 -31.22 -21.64 1.66
CA ASN A 26 -31.56 -23.05 1.59
C ASN A 26 -31.96 -23.48 3.01
N GLN A 27 -33.21 -23.90 3.14
CA GLN A 27 -33.85 -24.31 4.37
C GLN A 27 -33.97 -25.84 4.36
N GLU A 28 -34.00 -26.43 5.56
CA GLU A 28 -34.10 -27.86 5.93
C GLU A 28 -32.78 -28.63 6.08
N ASN A 29 -32.50 -29.40 7.14
CA ASN A 29 -33.30 -29.82 8.30
C ASN A 29 -32.37 -30.33 9.43
N THR A 30 -32.95 -30.41 10.64
CA THR A 30 -32.58 -31.22 11.82
C THR A 30 -31.24 -30.98 12.53
N GLY A 31 -31.34 -30.49 13.76
CA GLY A 31 -30.25 -30.56 14.75
C GLY A 31 -30.17 -31.92 15.46
N THR A 32 -29.06 -32.15 16.14
CA THR A 32 -28.95 -32.37 17.61
C THR A 32 -27.64 -33.09 17.94
N LYS A 33 -26.92 -32.54 18.92
CA LYS A 33 -25.87 -33.14 19.78
C LYS A 33 -24.67 -33.83 19.12
N GLU A 34 -23.49 -33.35 19.50
CA GLU A 34 -22.53 -34.20 20.23
C GLU A 34 -21.60 -33.35 21.09
N GLU A 35 -21.64 -33.62 22.40
CA GLU A 35 -20.52 -33.36 23.31
C GLU A 35 -19.43 -34.40 22.98
N THR A 36 -18.18 -33.99 22.88
CA THR A 36 -17.08 -34.92 23.20
C THR A 36 -15.92 -34.18 23.85
N LYS A 37 -15.72 -34.59 25.10
CA LYS A 37 -14.59 -34.40 26.02
C LYS A 37 -13.34 -35.11 25.47
N VAL A 38 -12.19 -34.86 26.13
CA VAL A 38 -10.90 -35.61 26.12
C VAL A 38 -9.85 -34.90 25.24
N GLU A 39 -8.63 -34.56 25.67
CA GLU A 39 -7.86 -34.77 26.90
C GLU A 39 -6.80 -33.66 27.00
N GLU A 40 -6.63 -33.11 28.20
CA GLU A 40 -5.45 -32.39 28.62
C GLU A 40 -4.36 -33.42 28.94
N LYS A 41 -3.17 -33.29 28.34
CA LYS A 41 -1.98 -33.99 28.81
C LYS A 41 -0.82 -33.02 28.88
N ALA A 42 -0.65 -32.48 30.09
CA ALA A 42 0.61 -31.92 30.54
C ALA A 42 1.67 -33.02 30.56
N GLU A 43 2.83 -32.75 29.96
CA GLU A 43 4.09 -33.39 30.31
C GLU A 43 5.10 -32.28 30.56
N ASP A 44 5.28 -31.99 31.84
CA ASP A 44 6.36 -31.19 32.38
C ASP A 44 7.57 -32.11 32.59
N LYS A 45 8.69 -31.80 31.94
CA LYS A 45 10.02 -32.32 32.27
C LYS A 45 11.08 -31.24 32.02
N ASP A 46 11.43 -30.63 33.14
CA ASP A 46 12.71 -30.05 33.52
C ASP A 46 13.95 -30.63 32.79
N ALA A 47 14.80 -29.75 32.25
CA ALA A 47 16.26 -29.85 32.31
C ALA A 47 16.93 -28.58 31.75
N THR A 48 17.64 -27.91 32.64
CA THR A 48 18.64 -26.87 32.40
C THR A 48 19.75 -27.34 31.44
N ASP A 49 20.07 -26.55 30.42
CA ASP A 49 21.48 -26.25 30.08
C ASP A 49 21.57 -24.99 29.20
N SER A 50 21.92 -23.86 29.81
CA SER A 50 22.24 -22.63 29.10
C SER A 50 23.63 -22.78 28.49
N LYS A 51 23.68 -23.31 27.26
CA LYS A 51 24.86 -23.22 26.42
C LYS A 51 24.73 -22.00 25.52
N GLU A 52 25.56 -20.99 25.78
CA GLU A 52 25.87 -19.88 24.88
C GLU A 52 26.14 -20.42 23.47
N GLU A 53 25.12 -20.40 22.62
CA GLU A 53 25.31 -20.32 21.18
C GLU A 53 25.32 -18.84 20.84
N SER A 54 26.52 -18.34 20.63
CA SER A 54 26.76 -17.16 19.82
C SER A 54 25.97 -17.30 18.53
N LYS A 55 24.81 -16.64 18.46
CA LYS A 55 24.10 -16.42 17.21
C LYS A 55 25.00 -15.51 16.39
N GLU A 56 25.90 -16.12 15.62
CA GLU A 56 26.33 -15.55 14.35
C GLU A 56 25.05 -15.06 13.68
N ALA A 57 24.94 -13.74 13.52
CA ALA A 57 23.85 -13.14 12.80
C ALA A 57 23.85 -13.79 11.42
N ASN A 58 22.90 -14.70 11.22
CA ASN A 58 22.67 -15.37 9.96
C ASN A 58 22.45 -14.24 8.94
N LYS A 59 23.47 -13.92 8.16
CA LYS A 59 23.36 -13.00 7.05
C LYS A 59 22.40 -13.68 6.10
N GLU A 60 21.14 -13.30 6.12
CA GLU A 60 20.18 -13.71 5.11
C GLU A 60 20.81 -13.39 3.75
N GLU A 61 21.07 -14.43 2.97
CA GLU A 61 21.57 -14.26 1.61
C GLU A 61 20.51 -13.47 0.84
N LYS A 62 20.89 -12.34 0.26
CA LYS A 62 19.98 -11.53 -0.56
C LYS A 62 19.45 -12.37 -1.70
N LYS A 63 18.13 -12.39 -1.84
CA LYS A 63 17.43 -13.11 -2.92
C LYS A 63 17.79 -12.59 -4.31
N PHE A 64 18.16 -11.31 -4.40
CA PHE A 64 18.51 -10.62 -5.64
C PHE A 64 19.69 -9.65 -5.40
N ASP A 65 20.52 -9.47 -6.41
CA ASP A 65 21.66 -8.54 -6.38
C ASP A 65 21.31 -7.27 -7.17
N SER A 66 20.70 -6.29 -6.49
CA SER A 66 20.38 -4.98 -7.06
C SER A 66 20.17 -3.95 -5.95
N PRO A 67 20.58 -2.68 -6.16
CA PRO A 67 20.39 -1.61 -5.17
C PRO A 67 18.93 -1.34 -4.82
N ILE A 68 17.96 -1.70 -5.68
CA ILE A 68 16.54 -1.42 -5.40
C ILE A 68 16.06 -2.14 -4.14
N TYR A 69 16.65 -3.29 -3.77
CA TYR A 69 16.25 -4.08 -2.59
C TYR A 69 16.86 -3.56 -1.29
N ASP A 70 17.87 -2.70 -1.39
CA ASP A 70 18.55 -2.07 -0.24
C ASP A 70 17.97 -0.70 0.11
N VAL A 71 16.89 -0.28 -0.55
CA VAL A 71 16.35 1.06 -0.36
C VAL A 71 15.80 1.25 1.06
N GLU A 72 16.20 2.33 1.70
CA GLU A 72 15.72 2.76 3.01
C GLU A 72 15.03 4.13 2.92
N TYR A 73 14.10 4.39 3.83
CA TYR A 73 13.38 5.66 3.88
C TYR A 73 13.79 6.42 5.13
N SER A 74 14.48 7.56 4.97
CA SER A 74 14.83 8.43 6.10
C SER A 74 13.66 9.28 6.60
N TYR A 75 12.53 9.26 5.90
CA TYR A 75 11.32 9.96 6.29
C TYR A 75 10.07 9.14 5.96
N LEU A 76 9.17 9.09 6.93
CA LEU A 76 7.78 8.69 6.77
C LEU A 76 6.90 9.71 7.51
N PRO A 77 5.63 9.90 7.09
CA PRO A 77 4.69 10.72 7.85
C PRO A 77 4.50 10.18 9.27
N GLU A 78 4.04 11.03 10.18
CA GLU A 78 3.81 10.63 11.56
C GLU A 78 2.83 9.43 11.64
N ASN A 79 3.15 8.44 12.49
CA ASN A 79 2.37 7.22 12.67
C ASN A 79 2.27 6.29 11.45
N PHE A 80 3.09 6.52 10.42
CA PHE A 80 3.26 5.58 9.31
C PHE A 80 4.29 4.50 9.68
N GLU A 81 3.98 3.27 9.29
CA GLU A 81 4.90 2.14 9.37
C GLU A 81 4.87 1.34 8.06
N GLU A 82 5.88 0.51 7.84
CA GLU A 82 5.89 -0.43 6.72
C GLU A 82 4.86 -1.54 6.99
N ASN A 83 3.84 -1.61 6.15
CA ASN A 83 2.76 -2.60 6.25
C ASN A 83 3.05 -3.84 5.39
N PHE A 84 3.79 -3.66 4.31
CA PHE A 84 3.99 -4.69 3.30
C PHE A 84 5.27 -4.44 2.51
N ARG A 85 6.02 -5.52 2.23
CA ARG A 85 7.17 -5.55 1.34
C ARG A 85 7.15 -6.81 0.49
N ASP A 86 7.32 -6.65 -0.81
CA ASP A 86 7.36 -7.75 -1.79
C ASP A 86 8.52 -7.57 -2.76
N GLU A 87 9.39 -8.57 -2.80
CA GLU A 87 10.58 -8.63 -3.62
C GLU A 87 10.39 -9.64 -4.76
N LYS A 88 10.24 -9.09 -5.96
CA LYS A 88 10.17 -9.82 -7.22
C LYS A 88 11.36 -9.45 -8.07
N LYS A 89 11.71 -10.31 -9.02
CA LYS A 89 12.77 -10.02 -9.98
C LYS A 89 12.55 -8.64 -10.64
N ASP A 90 13.58 -7.81 -10.57
CA ASP A 90 13.66 -6.45 -11.10
C ASP A 90 12.56 -5.51 -10.55
N LEU A 91 11.94 -5.82 -9.41
CA LEU A 91 10.85 -5.04 -8.82
C LEU A 91 10.75 -5.20 -7.31
N LEU A 92 10.95 -4.10 -6.60
CA LEU A 92 10.59 -3.97 -5.18
C LEU A 92 9.24 -3.25 -5.08
N THR A 93 8.35 -3.72 -4.20
CA THR A 93 7.13 -3.01 -3.81
C THR A 93 7.08 -2.88 -2.29
N ILE A 94 6.86 -1.66 -1.80
CA ILE A 94 6.69 -1.36 -0.37
C ILE A 94 5.38 -0.59 -0.18
N GLU A 95 4.58 -0.92 0.83
CA GLU A 95 3.46 -0.09 1.27
C GLU A 95 3.72 0.44 2.68
N PHE A 96 3.63 1.76 2.83
CA PHE A 96 3.59 2.43 4.12
C PHE A 96 2.18 2.91 4.39
N GLY A 97 1.68 2.75 5.62
CA GLY A 97 0.36 3.23 5.99
C GLY A 97 0.26 3.66 7.44
N GLU A 98 -0.75 4.49 7.71
CA GLU A 98 -1.02 4.95 9.08
C GLU A 98 -1.64 3.83 9.91
N LYS A 99 -1.02 3.51 11.06
CA LYS A 99 -1.38 2.37 11.94
C LYS A 99 -2.88 2.22 12.25
N ASN A 100 -3.59 3.33 12.44
CA ASN A 100 -5.00 3.34 12.82
C ASN A 100 -5.92 3.84 11.68
N ASN A 101 -5.37 4.03 10.48
CA ASN A 101 -6.13 4.53 9.33
C ASN A 101 -5.61 3.93 8.01
N PRO A 102 -6.09 2.74 7.62
CA PRO A 102 -5.62 2.05 6.43
C PRO A 102 -5.93 2.80 5.11
N ALA A 103 -6.78 3.82 5.14
CA ALA A 103 -7.05 4.66 3.97
C ALA A 103 -5.92 5.66 3.70
N LYS A 104 -5.11 6.02 4.71
CA LYS A 104 -3.93 6.87 4.57
C LYS A 104 -2.70 6.01 4.36
N LYS A 105 -2.20 5.98 3.13
CA LYS A 105 -1.10 5.12 2.72
C LYS A 105 -0.41 5.59 1.45
N ILE A 106 0.77 5.07 1.24
CA ILE A 106 1.56 5.22 0.02
C ILE A 106 2.17 3.87 -0.34
N THR A 107 1.94 3.43 -1.58
CA THR A 107 2.62 2.28 -2.16
C THR A 107 3.70 2.79 -3.09
N VAL A 108 4.93 2.34 -2.90
CA VAL A 108 6.07 2.69 -3.74
C VAL A 108 6.59 1.44 -4.44
N GLN A 109 6.83 1.55 -5.74
CA GLN A 109 7.37 0.50 -6.58
C GLN A 109 8.65 0.98 -7.23
N LEU A 110 9.73 0.21 -7.07
CA LEU A 110 11.06 0.52 -7.57
C LEU A 110 11.48 -0.54 -8.57
N SER A 111 12.04 -0.12 -9.70
CA SER A 111 12.58 -1.03 -10.70
C SER A 111 13.80 -0.42 -11.37
N ASP A 112 14.88 -1.19 -11.44
CA ASP A 112 16.08 -0.91 -12.23
C ASP A 112 15.95 -1.41 -13.69
N ASN A 113 14.79 -1.95 -14.05
CA ASN A 113 14.47 -2.42 -15.40
C ASN A 113 13.36 -1.57 -16.02
N LYS A 114 13.74 -0.72 -16.98
CA LYS A 114 12.80 0.20 -17.64
C LYS A 114 11.62 -0.50 -18.32
N GLU A 115 11.84 -1.62 -19.00
CA GLU A 115 10.76 -2.37 -19.65
C GLU A 115 9.78 -2.98 -18.66
N ARG A 116 10.26 -3.33 -17.45
CA ARG A 116 9.41 -3.78 -16.36
C ARG A 116 8.63 -2.60 -15.77
N PHE A 117 9.31 -1.47 -15.55
CA PHE A 117 8.73 -0.26 -14.98
C PHE A 117 7.62 0.33 -15.85
N ASP A 118 7.83 0.45 -17.16
CA ASP A 118 6.87 1.03 -18.11
C ASP A 118 5.54 0.24 -18.17
N LYS A 119 5.51 -1.00 -17.66
CA LYS A 119 4.31 -1.84 -17.54
C LYS A 119 3.53 -1.63 -16.24
N LEU A 120 4.08 -0.92 -15.25
CA LEU A 120 3.42 -0.71 -13.95
C LEU A 120 2.29 0.32 -14.06
N PHE A 121 2.58 1.43 -14.75
CA PHE A 121 1.66 2.56 -14.86
C PHE A 121 2.04 3.42 -16.06
N THR A 122 1.03 3.93 -16.78
CA THR A 122 1.23 4.92 -17.83
C THR A 122 0.74 6.27 -17.33
N MET A 123 1.67 7.22 -17.21
CA MET A 123 1.35 8.57 -16.79
C MET A 123 0.53 9.30 -17.87
N PRO A 124 -0.57 9.99 -17.52
CA PRO A 124 -1.34 10.79 -18.48
C PRO A 124 -0.52 11.92 -19.10
N GLU A 125 -0.90 12.33 -20.32
CA GLU A 125 -0.21 13.38 -21.07
C GLU A 125 -0.28 14.75 -20.39
N ASP A 126 -1.36 15.02 -19.65
CA ASP A 126 -1.60 16.25 -18.90
C ASP A 126 -1.00 16.22 -17.48
N SER A 127 -0.16 15.24 -17.17
CA SER A 127 0.57 15.17 -15.91
C SER A 127 1.48 16.38 -15.69
N GLU A 128 1.51 16.82 -14.43
CA GLU A 128 2.29 17.97 -13.98
C GLU A 128 3.78 17.61 -13.89
N ASN A 129 4.65 18.52 -14.32
CA ASN A 129 6.08 18.42 -14.02
C ASN A 129 6.35 18.89 -12.59
N VAL A 130 7.04 18.09 -11.80
CA VAL A 130 7.41 18.41 -10.41
C VAL A 130 8.90 18.16 -10.16
N LYS A 131 9.41 18.72 -9.06
CA LYS A 131 10.73 18.38 -8.53
C LYS A 131 10.60 17.39 -7.37
N VAL A 132 11.49 16.41 -7.34
CA VAL A 132 11.68 15.48 -6.22
C VAL A 132 13.15 15.59 -5.82
N GLY A 133 13.44 16.41 -4.81
CA GLY A 133 14.81 16.89 -4.57
C GLY A 133 15.40 17.58 -5.81
N ASP A 134 16.54 17.06 -6.30
CA ASP A 134 17.23 17.55 -7.50
C ASP A 134 16.70 16.93 -8.81
N LYS A 135 15.82 15.93 -8.72
CA LYS A 135 15.33 15.17 -9.89
C LYS A 135 14.04 15.75 -10.45
N ASP A 136 13.87 15.59 -11.76
CA ASP A 136 12.61 15.86 -12.46
C ASP A 136 11.67 14.66 -12.34
N GLY A 137 10.42 14.92 -11.98
CA GLY A 137 9.38 13.92 -11.88
C GLY A 137 8.08 14.35 -12.57
N LYS A 138 7.17 13.39 -12.68
CA LYS A 138 5.81 13.57 -13.19
C LYS A 138 4.81 13.26 -12.10
N PHE A 139 3.85 14.16 -11.92
CA PHE A 139 2.82 14.05 -10.91
C PHE A 139 1.43 14.12 -11.52
N TRP A 140 0.51 13.31 -11.01
CA TRP A 140 -0.89 13.33 -11.41
C TRP A 140 -1.80 13.05 -10.22
N ASP A 141 -2.88 13.82 -10.09
CA ASP A 141 -3.93 13.62 -9.09
C ASP A 141 -5.19 13.15 -9.82
N ASP A 142 -5.59 11.89 -9.60
CA ASP A 142 -6.77 11.29 -10.23
C ASP A 142 -8.08 11.58 -9.46
N GLY A 143 -8.00 12.40 -8.40
CA GLY A 143 -9.08 12.72 -7.48
C GLY A 143 -9.21 11.76 -6.30
N SER A 144 -8.63 10.56 -6.39
CA SER A 144 -8.58 9.55 -5.32
C SER A 144 -7.18 9.30 -4.80
N PHE A 145 -6.19 9.33 -5.69
CA PHE A 145 -4.79 9.05 -5.43
C PHE A 145 -3.89 10.03 -6.18
N ARG A 146 -2.71 10.23 -5.60
CA ARG A 146 -1.60 10.95 -6.16
C ARG A 146 -0.63 9.94 -6.73
N HIS A 147 -0.28 10.14 -7.99
CA HIS A 147 0.63 9.34 -8.75
C HIS A 147 1.90 10.14 -8.98
N LEU A 148 3.04 9.58 -8.62
CA LEU A 148 4.35 10.20 -8.83
C LEU A 148 5.26 9.21 -9.54
N VAL A 149 5.90 9.66 -10.62
CA VAL A 149 6.96 8.92 -11.31
C VAL A 149 8.22 9.76 -11.33
N VAL A 150 9.35 9.17 -10.94
CA VAL A 150 10.67 9.81 -10.96
C VAL A 150 11.74 8.77 -11.28
N GLU A 151 12.75 9.15 -12.05
CA GLU A 151 13.97 8.37 -12.23
C GLU A 151 15.07 8.95 -11.34
N LYS A 152 15.65 8.15 -10.44
CA LYS A 152 16.74 8.57 -9.55
C LYS A 152 17.65 7.40 -9.23
N ASP A 153 18.93 7.69 -8.99
CA ASP A 153 19.93 6.72 -8.52
C ASP A 153 20.02 5.42 -9.34
N GLY A 154 19.75 5.51 -10.65
CA GLY A 154 19.84 4.39 -11.59
C GLY A 154 18.61 3.50 -11.68
N TYR A 155 17.52 3.84 -10.97
CA TYR A 155 16.25 3.12 -11.02
C TYR A 155 15.05 4.07 -11.17
N SER A 156 13.91 3.51 -11.54
CA SER A 156 12.65 4.23 -11.68
C SER A 156 11.75 3.95 -10.47
N ILE A 157 11.10 5.00 -9.96
CA ILE A 157 10.17 4.94 -8.83
C ILE A 157 8.78 5.34 -9.32
N TYR A 158 7.79 4.53 -8.99
CA TYR A 158 6.38 4.85 -9.09
C TYR A 158 5.76 4.83 -7.70
N ALA A 159 5.10 5.92 -7.31
CA ALA A 159 4.32 5.97 -6.09
C ALA A 159 2.85 6.21 -6.38
N ARG A 160 1.99 5.50 -5.65
CA ARG A 160 0.55 5.73 -5.57
C ARG A 160 0.17 6.01 -4.13
N SER A 161 -0.36 7.19 -3.87
CA SER A 161 -0.49 7.74 -2.53
C SER A 161 -1.88 8.30 -2.29
N SER A 162 -2.45 8.12 -1.10
CA SER A 162 -3.62 8.87 -0.65
C SER A 162 -3.25 10.12 0.15
N LEU A 163 -1.94 10.36 0.37
CA LEU A 163 -1.42 11.58 0.98
C LEU A 163 -1.65 12.79 0.07
N ASP A 164 -1.42 13.98 0.60
CA ASP A 164 -1.31 15.17 -0.24
C ASP A 164 -0.04 15.13 -1.11
N LYS A 165 0.07 16.10 -2.01
CA LYS A 165 1.14 16.20 -3.00
C LYS A 165 2.51 16.34 -2.34
N ASP A 166 2.64 17.25 -1.38
CA ASP A 166 3.92 17.59 -0.78
C ASP A 166 4.46 16.40 0.04
N GLU A 167 3.59 15.72 0.80
CA GLU A 167 4.01 14.53 1.53
C GLU A 167 4.30 13.33 0.62
N THR A 168 3.57 13.18 -0.48
CA THR A 168 3.88 12.15 -1.48
C THR A 168 5.27 12.35 -2.07
N ILE A 169 5.62 13.60 -2.44
CA ILE A 169 6.93 13.95 -2.98
C ILE A 169 8.02 13.69 -1.94
N LYS A 170 7.81 14.14 -0.70
CA LYS A 170 8.81 14.03 0.37
C LYS A 170 9.14 12.59 0.75
N VAL A 171 8.15 11.69 0.83
CA VAL A 171 8.40 10.27 1.07
C VAL A 171 9.27 9.67 -0.04
N VAL A 172 8.97 9.98 -1.31
CA VAL A 172 9.73 9.45 -2.46
C VAL A 172 11.12 10.07 -2.56
N GLU A 173 11.28 11.35 -2.21
CA GLU A 173 12.57 12.05 -2.14
C GLU A 173 13.52 11.35 -1.17
N GLU A 174 13.00 10.89 -0.02
CA GLU A 174 13.79 10.33 1.07
C GLU A 174 14.07 8.82 0.96
N ALA A 175 13.70 8.19 -0.16
CA ALA A 175 14.16 6.85 -0.52
C ALA A 175 15.67 6.88 -0.89
N LYS A 176 16.53 6.13 -0.22
CA LYS A 176 18.00 6.16 -0.41
C LYS A 176 18.56 4.76 -0.59
#